data_AF-A0A940XWR5-F1
#
_entry.id   AF-A0A940XWR5-F1
#
_cell.length_a   1.000
_cell.length_b   1.000
_cell.length_c   1.000
_cell.angle_alpha   90.00
_cell.angle_beta   90.00
_cell.angle_gamma   90.00
#
_symmetry.space_group_name_H-M   'P 1'
#
loop_
_entity.id
_entity.type
_entity.pdbx_description
1 polymer ?
#
loop_
_entity_poly.entity_id
_entity_poly.type
_entity_poly.pdbx_seq_one_letter_code
_entity_poly.pdbx_strand_id
1 'polypeptide(L)'
;MERTSRAVSEEQDPLRESAAPIVTEPVPDLQLQMLVRLVGQDPQAALPITLFIGGGLLYGDLISHKAWKTDWARSLRGVDGPGAHLLERFPEQVDEAVSDKQGRPVPQRLPQWIHLRDATSVVAAGGPVVMPLWRGRLTDVSGWSLGKPDSSLGETEDSRRL
;
A
#
# COMPACT_ATOMS: atom_id res chain seq x y z
N MET A 1 43.63 -67.11 6.00
CA MET A 1 43.98 -65.67 5.99
C MET A 1 42.84 -64.95 5.28
N GLU A 2 41.70 -64.83 5.97
CA GLU A 2 40.47 -64.21 5.46
C GLU A 2 40.55 -62.70 5.65
N ARG A 3 40.28 -61.94 4.58
CA ARG A 3 39.98 -60.51 4.65
C ARG A 3 38.50 -60.37 4.30
N THR A 4 37.63 -60.39 5.30
CA THR A 4 36.21 -60.08 5.13
C THR A 4 36.05 -58.56 5.18
N SER A 5 35.68 -58.00 4.02
CA SER A 5 35.33 -56.60 3.81
C SER A 5 34.11 -56.23 4.65
N ARG A 6 34.25 -55.27 5.55
CA ARG A 6 33.15 -54.69 6.32
C ARG A 6 32.45 -53.66 5.44
N ALA A 7 31.25 -53.99 4.95
CA ALA A 7 30.35 -53.03 4.35
C ALA A 7 30.03 -51.94 5.38
N VAL A 8 30.34 -50.69 5.04
CA VAL A 8 29.85 -49.51 5.74
C VAL A 8 28.44 -49.28 5.21
N SER A 9 27.43 -49.59 6.02
CA SER A 9 26.06 -49.17 5.75
C SER A 9 26.02 -47.65 5.84
N GLU A 10 25.86 -46.97 4.70
CA GLU A 10 25.47 -45.57 4.64
C GLU A 10 24.05 -45.46 5.19
N GLU A 11 23.96 -45.11 6.47
CA GLU A 11 22.74 -44.74 7.14
C GLU A 11 22.25 -43.44 6.48
N GLN A 12 21.28 -43.57 5.58
CA GLN A 12 20.61 -42.45 4.94
C GLN A 12 19.92 -41.61 6.03
N ASP A 13 20.52 -40.47 6.36
CA ASP A 13 19.96 -39.46 7.25
C ASP A 13 18.60 -38.96 6.69
N PRO A 14 17.46 -39.29 7.33
CA PRO A 14 16.14 -38.97 6.83
C PRO A 14 15.76 -37.49 7.04
N LEU A 15 16.66 -36.64 7.55
CA LEU A 15 16.36 -35.24 7.90
C LEU A 15 16.73 -34.21 6.82
N ARG A 16 17.18 -34.62 5.62
CA ARG A 16 17.22 -33.70 4.46
C ARG A 16 15.85 -33.61 3.78
N GLU A 17 14.82 -33.36 4.57
CA GLU A 17 13.57 -32.82 4.05
C GLU A 17 13.88 -31.40 3.60
N SER A 18 14.03 -31.22 2.29
CA SER A 18 14.20 -29.91 1.68
C SER A 18 12.97 -29.08 2.02
N ALA A 19 13.08 -28.28 3.09
CA ALA A 19 12.08 -27.27 3.41
C ALA A 19 12.09 -26.28 2.25
N ALA A 20 11.17 -26.49 1.30
CA ALA A 20 10.90 -25.53 0.25
C ALA A 20 10.67 -24.16 0.93
N PRO A 21 11.27 -23.07 0.43
CA PRO A 21 11.12 -21.77 1.05
C PRO A 21 9.63 -21.45 1.15
N ILE A 22 9.15 -21.22 2.37
CA ILE A 22 7.79 -20.76 2.62
C ILE A 22 7.76 -19.33 2.06
N VAL A 23 7.18 -19.15 0.87
CA VAL A 23 6.87 -17.84 0.33
C VAL A 23 5.75 -17.28 1.18
N THR A 24 6.09 -16.48 2.19
CA THR A 24 5.10 -15.71 2.94
C THR A 24 4.74 -14.49 2.09
N GLU A 25 3.50 -14.41 1.62
CA GLU A 25 2.97 -13.17 1.06
C GLU A 25 3.12 -12.06 2.10
N PRO A 26 3.48 -10.82 1.70
CA PRO A 26 3.60 -9.72 2.63
C PRO A 26 2.23 -9.45 3.26
N VAL A 27 2.15 -9.64 4.58
CA VAL A 27 0.94 -9.37 5.37
C VAL A 27 0.88 -7.87 5.63
N PRO A 28 -0.28 -7.20 5.42
CA PRO A 28 -0.41 -5.78 5.68
C PRO A 28 -0.22 -5.49 7.18
N ASP A 29 0.43 -4.37 7.50
CA ASP A 29 0.62 -3.91 8.88
C ASP A 29 -0.74 -3.70 9.59
N LEU A 30 -0.98 -4.44 10.67
CA LEU A 30 -2.26 -4.43 11.38
C LEU A 30 -2.55 -3.05 12.00
N GLN A 31 -1.54 -2.35 12.49
CA GLN A 31 -1.73 -1.03 13.09
C GLN A 31 -2.13 0.00 12.04
N LEU A 32 -1.50 -0.05 10.87
CA LEU A 32 -1.89 0.77 9.72
C LEU A 32 -3.30 0.42 9.24
N GLN A 33 -3.67 -0.87 9.18
CA GLN A 33 -5.04 -1.27 8.86
C GLN A 33 -6.07 -0.69 9.82
N MET A 34 -5.77 -0.70 11.13
CA MET A 34 -6.64 -0.14 12.15
C MET A 34 -6.73 1.39 12.04
N LEU A 35 -5.62 2.06 11.72
CA LEU A 35 -5.61 3.51 11.47
C LEU A 35 -6.47 3.87 10.26
N VAL A 36 -6.31 3.16 9.13
CA VAL A 36 -7.13 3.34 7.92
C VAL A 36 -8.61 3.11 8.23
N ARG A 37 -8.93 2.09 9.03
CA ARG A 37 -10.30 1.81 9.46
C ARG A 37 -10.88 2.95 10.30
N LEU A 38 -10.09 3.53 11.21
CA LEU A 38 -10.51 4.62 12.08
C LEU A 38 -10.79 5.89 11.28
N VAL A 39 -9.87 6.29 10.40
CA VAL A 39 -10.07 7.41 9.46
C VAL A 39 -11.29 7.14 8.57
N GLY A 40 -11.51 5.89 8.16
CA GLY A 40 -12.67 5.48 7.39
C GLY A 40 -14.04 5.70 8.06
N GLN A 41 -14.11 5.93 9.38
CA GLN A 41 -15.37 6.20 10.09
C GLN A 41 -15.86 7.65 9.91
N ASP A 42 -14.96 8.58 9.60
CA ASP A 42 -15.30 9.99 9.38
C ASP A 42 -14.94 10.42 7.95
N PRO A 43 -15.94 10.72 7.09
CA PRO A 43 -15.70 11.21 5.73
C PRO A 43 -14.92 12.53 5.64
N GLN A 44 -14.87 13.32 6.72
CA GLN A 44 -14.13 14.58 6.78
C GLN A 44 -12.71 14.43 7.34
N ALA A 45 -12.38 13.28 7.92
CA ALA A 45 -11.04 13.03 8.46
C ALA A 45 -10.00 12.99 7.33
N ALA A 46 -8.92 13.75 7.54
CA ALA A 46 -7.74 13.77 6.71
C ALA A 46 -6.51 13.79 7.64
N LEU A 47 -5.63 12.80 7.50
CA LEU A 47 -4.47 12.63 8.37
C LEU A 47 -3.17 12.61 7.56
N PRO A 48 -2.26 13.58 7.75
CA PRO A 48 -0.95 13.53 7.11
C PRO A 48 -0.20 12.24 7.43
N ILE A 49 0.25 11.52 6.40
CA ILE A 49 0.97 10.25 6.53
C ILE A 49 2.07 10.15 5.48
N THR A 50 3.14 9.44 5.85
CA THR A 50 4.22 9.03 4.96
C THR A 50 4.28 7.51 4.92
N LEU A 51 4.43 6.95 3.73
CA LEU A 51 4.50 5.53 3.42
C LEU A 51 5.84 5.23 2.74
N PHE A 52 6.45 4.10 3.11
CA PHE A 52 7.57 3.50 2.40
C PHE A 52 7.03 2.43 1.47
N ILE A 53 7.21 2.61 0.16
CA ILE A 53 6.67 1.73 -0.88
C ILE A 53 7.71 1.58 -1.99
N GLY A 54 8.05 0.33 -2.35
CA GLY A 54 8.88 0.06 -3.52
C GLY A 54 10.26 0.74 -3.53
N GLY A 55 10.85 0.98 -2.35
CA GLY A 55 12.14 1.66 -2.20
C GLY A 55 12.09 3.19 -2.30
N GLY A 56 10.89 3.79 -2.34
CA GLY A 56 10.67 5.23 -2.31
C GLY A 56 9.77 5.67 -1.17
N LEU A 57 9.61 6.99 -1.06
CA LEU A 57 8.66 7.64 -0.15
C LEU A 57 7.41 8.04 -0.92
N LEU A 58 6.26 7.87 -0.28
CA LEU A 58 4.99 8.40 -0.73
C LEU A 58 4.30 9.05 0.47
N TYR A 59 4.01 10.35 0.40
CA TYR A 59 3.33 11.04 1.49
C TYR A 59 2.14 11.85 0.99
N GLY A 60 1.15 12.05 1.83
CA GLY A 60 -0.09 12.74 1.48
C GLY A 60 -1.03 12.76 2.68
N ASP A 61 -2.31 13.06 2.45
CA ASP A 61 -3.33 13.00 3.50
C ASP A 61 -4.12 11.71 3.36
N LEU A 62 -4.05 10.84 4.38
CA LEU A 62 -4.88 9.65 4.51
C LEU A 62 -6.34 10.07 4.66
N ILE A 63 -7.17 9.61 3.74
CA ILE A 63 -8.61 9.91 3.68
C ILE A 63 -9.44 8.63 3.65
N SER A 64 -10.72 8.74 4.01
CA SER A 64 -11.66 7.64 3.89
C SER A 64 -11.86 7.21 2.43
N HIS A 65 -12.24 5.94 2.22
CA HIS A 65 -12.61 5.46 0.88
C HIS A 65 -13.75 6.28 0.26
N LYS A 66 -14.74 6.70 1.08
CA LYS A 66 -15.85 7.55 0.64
C LYS A 66 -15.37 8.92 0.15
N ALA A 67 -14.44 9.55 0.87
CA ALA A 67 -13.84 10.81 0.46
C ALA A 67 -13.07 10.63 -0.86
N TRP A 68 -12.31 9.56 -1.00
CA TRP A 68 -11.54 9.26 -2.21
C TRP A 68 -12.43 9.13 -3.44
N LYS A 69 -13.56 8.40 -3.36
CA LYS A 69 -14.53 8.30 -4.46
C LYS A 69 -15.19 9.63 -4.81
N THR A 70 -15.51 10.43 -3.78
CA THR A 70 -16.09 11.76 -3.97
C THR A 70 -15.13 12.69 -4.73
N ASP A 71 -13.85 12.64 -4.36
CA ASP A 71 -12.81 13.43 -5.02
C ASP A 71 -12.50 12.89 -6.42
N TRP A 72 -12.53 11.58 -6.63
CA TRP A 72 -12.40 10.94 -7.95
C TRP A 72 -13.45 11.49 -8.91
N ALA A 73 -14.72 11.41 -8.53
CA ALA A 73 -15.81 11.95 -9.34
C ALA A 73 -15.65 13.46 -9.57
N ARG A 74 -15.14 14.21 -8.58
CA ARG A 74 -14.84 15.64 -8.76
C ARG A 74 -13.74 15.90 -9.78
N SER A 75 -12.67 15.09 -9.78
CA SER A 75 -11.54 15.24 -10.70
C SER A 75 -11.94 15.03 -12.17
N LEU A 76 -12.96 14.21 -12.42
CA LEU A 76 -13.45 13.92 -13.76
C LEU A 76 -14.47 14.92 -14.30
N ARG A 77 -15.11 15.72 -13.44
CA ARG A 77 -16.04 16.78 -13.87
C ARG A 77 -15.38 17.89 -14.70
N GLY A 78 -14.05 18.01 -14.63
CA GLY A 78 -13.27 18.95 -15.44
C GLY A 78 -12.65 18.33 -16.70
N VAL A 79 -12.95 17.07 -17.00
CA VAL A 79 -12.41 16.35 -18.17
C VAL A 79 -13.48 16.33 -19.26
N ASP A 80 -13.20 16.96 -20.40
CA ASP A 80 -14.12 16.97 -21.54
C ASP A 80 -14.12 15.61 -22.25
N GLY A 81 -15.32 15.04 -22.45
CA GLY A 81 -15.53 13.87 -23.29
C GLY A 81 -16.68 12.96 -22.81
N PRO A 82 -17.37 12.26 -23.73
CA PRO A 82 -18.52 11.41 -23.38
C PRO A 82 -18.18 10.24 -22.44
N GLY A 83 -16.90 9.88 -22.31
CA GLY A 83 -16.42 8.87 -21.36
C GLY A 83 -16.26 9.35 -19.92
N ALA A 84 -16.17 10.67 -19.68
CA ALA A 84 -15.92 11.22 -18.33
C ALA A 84 -17.04 10.85 -17.35
N HIS A 85 -18.30 11.00 -17.77
CA HIS A 85 -19.47 10.65 -16.96
C HIS A 85 -19.57 9.15 -16.62
N LEU A 86 -19.06 8.27 -17.49
CA LEU A 86 -18.99 6.83 -17.21
C LEU A 86 -17.90 6.55 -16.16
N LEU A 87 -16.74 7.18 -16.31
CA LEU A 87 -15.61 7.01 -15.40
C LEU A 87 -15.85 7.63 -14.01
N GLU A 88 -16.69 8.67 -13.91
CA GLU A 88 -17.08 9.29 -12.64
C GLU A 88 -17.65 8.29 -11.63
N ARG A 89 -18.40 7.29 -12.10
CA ARG A 89 -19.07 6.28 -11.26
C ARG A 89 -18.32 4.97 -11.14
N PHE A 90 -17.13 4.87 -11.75
CA PHE A 90 -16.40 3.62 -11.82
C PHE A 90 -16.09 3.03 -10.42
N PRO A 91 -15.60 3.82 -9.43
CA PRO A 91 -15.37 3.29 -8.08
C PRO A 91 -16.63 2.73 -7.41
N GLU A 92 -17.76 3.41 -7.53
CA GLU A 92 -19.05 2.95 -7.01
C GLU A 92 -19.48 1.63 -7.66
N GLN A 93 -19.37 1.52 -8.99
CA GLN A 93 -19.72 0.30 -9.71
C GLN A 93 -18.85 -0.89 -9.32
N VAL A 94 -17.56 -0.67 -9.04
CA VAL A 94 -16.67 -1.71 -8.53
C VAL A 94 -17.09 -2.16 -7.13
N ASP A 95 -17.45 -1.23 -6.25
CA ASP A 95 -17.93 -1.56 -4.90
C ASP A 95 -19.23 -2.38 -4.93
N GLU A 96 -20.17 -2.01 -5.78
CA GLU A 96 -21.44 -2.72 -5.98
C GLU A 96 -21.17 -4.14 -6.49
N ALA A 97 -20.36 -4.29 -7.55
CA ALA A 97 -20.03 -5.61 -8.11
C ALA A 97 -19.27 -6.50 -7.11
N VAL A 98 -18.42 -5.93 -6.27
CA VAL A 98 -17.69 -6.65 -5.21
C VAL A 98 -18.62 -7.07 -4.07
N SER A 99 -19.61 -6.24 -3.74
CA SER A 99 -20.63 -6.54 -2.72
C SER A 99 -21.58 -7.64 -3.18
N ASP A 100 -22.06 -7.55 -4.43
CA ASP A 100 -22.96 -8.53 -5.03
C ASP A 100 -22.34 -9.93 -5.08
N LYS A 101 -21.06 -10.02 -5.44
CA LYS A 101 -20.30 -11.29 -5.44
C LYS A 101 -20.15 -11.91 -4.06
N GLN A 102 -20.18 -11.11 -2.99
CA GLN A 102 -19.98 -11.59 -1.61
C GLN A 102 -21.28 -11.99 -0.92
N GLY A 103 -22.45 -11.64 -1.48
CA GLY A 103 -23.75 -12.24 -1.17
C GLY A 103 -24.31 -12.06 0.25
N ARG A 104 -23.60 -11.40 1.18
CA ARG A 104 -23.99 -11.06 2.58
C ARG A 104 -22.96 -10.08 3.18
N PRO A 105 -23.31 -9.33 4.25
CA PRO A 105 -22.33 -8.47 4.92
C PRO A 105 -21.25 -9.35 5.55
N VAL A 106 -20.09 -9.38 4.92
CA VAL A 106 -18.91 -10.05 5.44
C VAL A 106 -18.52 -9.38 6.76
N PRO A 107 -18.16 -10.12 7.82
CA PRO A 107 -17.64 -9.54 9.06
C PRO A 107 -16.57 -8.50 8.71
N GLN A 108 -16.69 -7.30 9.28
CA GLN A 108 -15.89 -6.09 9.00
C GLN A 108 -14.44 -6.42 8.63
N ARG A 109 -14.18 -6.69 7.34
CA ARG A 109 -12.85 -7.06 6.88
C ARG A 109 -11.94 -5.86 7.12
N LEU A 110 -10.76 -6.13 7.64
CA LEU A 110 -9.76 -5.10 7.78
C LEU A 110 -9.45 -4.50 6.40
N PRO A 111 -9.22 -3.18 6.31
CA PRO A 111 -8.90 -2.53 5.06
C PRO A 111 -7.74 -3.23 4.35
N GLN A 112 -7.87 -3.42 3.04
CA GLN A 112 -6.81 -3.96 2.18
C GLN A 112 -6.17 -2.87 1.31
N TRP A 113 -6.80 -1.69 1.26
CA TRP A 113 -6.44 -0.57 0.43
C TRP A 113 -6.30 0.68 1.29
N ILE A 114 -5.33 1.51 0.92
CA ILE A 114 -5.09 2.82 1.49
C ILE A 114 -5.30 3.89 0.42
N HIS A 115 -5.88 5.02 0.81
CA HIS A 115 -6.24 6.11 -0.09
C HIS A 115 -5.64 7.41 0.42
N LEU A 116 -4.90 8.10 -0.44
CA LEU A 116 -4.30 9.39 -0.14
C LEU A 116 -4.88 10.48 -1.05
N ARG A 117 -5.02 11.68 -0.49
CA ARG A 117 -5.19 12.93 -1.23
C ARG A 117 -3.86 13.68 -1.27
N ASP A 118 -3.63 14.42 -2.35
CA ASP A 118 -2.46 15.28 -2.54
C ASP A 118 -1.14 14.53 -2.29
N ALA A 119 -1.06 13.33 -2.87
CA ALA A 119 0.04 12.41 -2.66
C ALA A 119 1.27 12.87 -3.46
N THR A 120 2.43 12.88 -2.82
CA THR A 120 3.72 13.17 -3.45
C THR A 120 4.62 11.94 -3.33
N SER A 121 5.08 11.44 -4.47
CA SER A 121 6.05 10.34 -4.53
C SER A 121 7.46 10.90 -4.75
N VAL A 122 8.42 10.42 -3.96
CA VAL A 122 9.84 10.71 -4.09
C VAL A 122 10.58 9.39 -4.30
N VAL A 123 11.19 9.24 -5.48
CA VAL A 123 11.97 8.07 -5.87
C VAL A 123 13.42 8.51 -6.09
N ALA A 124 14.39 7.69 -5.69
CA ALA A 124 15.81 8.05 -5.64
C ALA A 124 16.41 8.61 -6.95
N ALA A 125 15.81 8.34 -8.11
CA ALA A 125 16.31 8.75 -9.43
C ALA A 125 15.41 9.78 -10.15
N GLY A 126 14.38 10.35 -9.49
CA GLY A 126 13.43 11.27 -10.10
C GLY A 126 12.99 12.40 -9.16
N GLY A 127 12.56 13.52 -9.75
CA GLY A 127 11.92 14.61 -9.00
C GLY A 127 10.59 14.17 -8.37
N PRO A 128 10.03 14.95 -7.44
CA PRO A 128 8.76 14.62 -6.79
C PRO A 128 7.63 14.58 -7.83
N VAL A 129 6.81 13.53 -7.77
CA VAL A 129 5.60 13.40 -8.60
C VAL A 129 4.38 13.60 -7.72
N VAL A 130 3.57 14.61 -8.05
CA VAL A 130 2.33 14.93 -7.33
C VAL A 130 1.14 14.28 -8.01
N MET A 131 0.30 13.61 -7.22
CA MET A 131 -0.93 12.95 -7.63
C MET A 131 -2.08 13.46 -6.75
N PRO A 132 -3.13 14.08 -7.31
CA PRO A 132 -4.27 14.58 -6.53
C PRO A 132 -4.94 13.49 -5.69
N LEU A 133 -4.98 12.26 -6.23
CA LEU A 133 -5.49 11.08 -5.56
C LEU A 133 -4.58 9.90 -5.82
N TRP A 134 -4.37 9.09 -4.79
CA TRP A 134 -3.63 7.85 -4.87
C TRP A 134 -4.35 6.72 -4.13
N ARG A 135 -4.32 5.51 -4.70
CA ARG A 135 -4.86 4.29 -4.10
C ARG A 135 -3.81 3.19 -4.22
N GLY A 136 -3.50 2.52 -3.12
CA GLY A 136 -2.53 1.41 -3.10
C GLY A 136 -2.93 0.28 -2.17
N ARG A 137 -2.28 -0.88 -2.35
CA ARG A 137 -2.48 -2.04 -1.47
C ARG A 137 -1.71 -1.84 -0.17
N LEU A 138 -2.32 -2.20 0.95
CA LEU A 138 -1.64 -2.16 2.25
C LEU A 138 -0.51 -3.20 2.36
N THR A 139 -0.56 -4.26 1.57
CA THR A 139 0.51 -5.28 1.47
C THR A 139 1.80 -4.75 0.85
N ASP A 140 1.71 -3.65 0.10
CA ASP A 140 2.87 -3.06 -0.61
C ASP A 140 3.58 -2.00 0.25
N VAL A 141 3.05 -1.70 1.45
CA VAL A 141 3.62 -0.73 2.38
C VAL A 141 4.61 -1.43 3.31
N SER A 142 5.90 -1.12 3.15
CA SER A 142 6.97 -1.71 3.97
C SER A 142 7.23 -0.94 5.27
N GLY A 143 6.62 0.24 5.44
CA GLY A 143 6.74 1.07 6.63
C GLY A 143 5.90 2.34 6.51
N TRP A 144 5.60 2.98 7.64
CA TRP A 144 4.80 4.20 7.67
C TRP A 144 5.14 5.10 8.87
N SER A 145 4.87 6.39 8.74
CA SER A 145 4.95 7.36 9.84
C SER A 145 3.83 8.40 9.72
N LEU A 146 3.42 8.99 10.84
CA LEU A 146 2.53 10.15 10.83
C LEU A 146 3.29 11.39 10.36
N GLY A 147 2.59 12.29 9.67
CA GLY A 147 3.15 13.51 9.10
C GLY A 147 3.65 13.36 7.66
N LYS A 148 4.00 14.49 7.06
CA LYS A 148 4.71 14.58 5.77
C LYS A 148 6.18 14.91 6.05
N PRO A 149 7.15 14.52 5.19
CA PRO A 149 8.54 14.87 5.38
C PRO A 149 8.72 16.40 5.41
N ASP A 150 9.61 16.88 6.27
CA ASP A 150 9.97 18.29 6.31
C ASP A 150 10.90 18.61 5.12
N SER A 151 10.49 19.54 4.26
CA SER A 151 11.28 20.00 3.12
C SER A 151 12.34 21.03 3.49
N SER A 152 12.43 21.43 4.77
CA SER A 152 13.35 22.50 5.25
C SER A 152 14.85 22.15 5.19
N LEU A 153 15.21 20.88 4.94
CA LEU A 153 16.61 20.43 4.88
C LEU A 153 17.35 20.80 3.57
N GLY A 154 16.70 21.51 2.63
CA GLY A 154 17.31 21.94 1.36
C GLY A 154 17.81 23.38 1.30
N GLU A 155 17.46 24.24 2.26
CA GLU A 155 17.73 25.69 2.16
C GLU A 155 18.90 26.18 3.06
N THR A 156 19.48 25.32 3.88
CA THR A 156 20.38 25.78 4.97
C THR A 156 21.87 25.88 4.63
N GLU A 157 22.32 25.52 3.42
CA GLU A 157 23.75 25.58 3.07
C GLU A 157 24.17 26.72 2.13
N ASP A 158 23.24 27.33 1.37
CA ASP A 158 23.62 28.36 0.37
C ASP A 158 23.55 29.80 0.91
N SER A 159 22.84 30.04 2.02
CA SER A 159 22.72 31.38 2.64
C SER A 159 23.81 31.72 3.66
N ARG A 160 24.85 30.88 3.80
CA ARG A 160 26.04 31.17 4.66
C ARG A 160 27.29 31.57 3.88
N ARG A 161 27.17 31.83 2.57
CA ARG A 161 28.29 32.25 1.70
C ARG A 161 28.03 33.56 0.94
N LEU A 162 27.38 34.52 1.57
CA LEU A 162 27.36 35.92 1.12
C LEU A 162 27.62 36.87 2.30
#